data_AF-A0A960L5E8-F1
#
_entry.id   AF-A0A960L5E8-F1
#
_cell.length_a   1.000
_cell.length_b   1.000
_cell.length_c   1.000
_cell.angle_alpha   90.00
_cell.angle_beta   90.00
_cell.angle_gamma   90.00
#
_symmetry.space_group_name_H-M   'P 1'
#
loop_
_entity.id
_entity.type
_entity.pdbx_description
1 polymer ?
#
loop_
_entity_poly.entity_id
_entity_poly.type
_entity_poly.pdbx_seq_one_letter_code
_entity_poly.pdbx_strand_id
1 'polypeptide(L)'
;RMLRRSVAEAEDAEEARPRDADDDAVQVLTIHGAKGLDFEHVYLLQLHKRPPGGHDLDRPRLERRGGRVAYRLFGAPTLDFDRLEAEEAEVAAAERVRLLYVAMTRAKRRLVLAGNWSGSPRPAAAEQCHSLLDLLARRAPTEPGLGDLFAGAGQARHDTEGIRWVFPGLERAE
;
A
#
# COMPACT_ATOMS: atom_id res chain seq x y z
N ARG A 1 -5.30 -21.48 14.31
CA ARG A 1 -5.41 -20.52 13.18
C ARG A 1 -4.20 -19.60 13.06
N MET A 2 -3.70 -18.96 14.13
CA MET A 2 -2.46 -18.15 14.09
C MET A 2 -1.23 -18.90 13.58
N LEU A 3 -0.99 -20.13 14.08
CA LEU A 3 0.14 -20.97 13.66
C LEU A 3 0.17 -21.27 12.15
N ARG A 4 -0.99 -21.41 11.51
CA ARG A 4 -1.05 -21.60 10.04
C ARG A 4 -0.75 -20.31 9.28
N ARG A 5 -1.08 -19.15 9.86
CA ARG A 5 -0.77 -17.85 9.27
C ARG A 5 0.71 -17.52 9.40
N SER A 6 1.32 -17.78 10.56
CA SER A 6 2.75 -17.57 10.77
C SER A 6 3.62 -18.51 9.93
N VAL A 7 3.16 -19.74 9.68
CA VAL A 7 3.85 -20.67 8.77
C VAL A 7 3.73 -20.18 7.33
N ALA A 8 2.53 -19.76 6.87
CA ALA A 8 2.36 -19.19 5.54
C ALA A 8 3.17 -17.89 5.36
N GLU A 9 3.18 -16.99 6.34
CA GLU A 9 3.98 -15.75 6.32
C GLU A 9 5.49 -16.04 6.31
N ALA A 10 5.93 -17.16 6.90
CA ALA A 10 7.33 -17.60 6.89
C ALA A 10 7.73 -18.27 5.57
N GLU A 11 6.85 -19.11 5.00
CA GLU A 11 7.03 -19.71 3.68
C GLU A 11 7.06 -18.62 2.58
N ASP A 12 6.14 -17.65 2.62
CA ASP A 12 6.14 -16.47 1.74
C ASP A 12 7.42 -15.64 1.87
N ALA A 13 8.00 -15.56 3.08
CA ALA A 13 9.26 -14.84 3.31
C ALA A 13 10.50 -15.59 2.83
N GLU A 14 10.46 -16.93 2.82
CA GLU A 14 11.54 -17.78 2.31
C GLU A 14 11.55 -17.80 0.77
N GLU A 15 10.37 -17.81 0.15
CA GLU A 15 10.20 -17.74 -1.31
C GLU A 15 10.44 -16.33 -1.87
N ALA A 16 10.27 -15.28 -1.05
CA ALA A 16 10.62 -13.90 -1.36
C ALA A 16 12.09 -13.54 -1.08
N ARG A 17 12.98 -14.52 -0.87
CA ARG A 17 14.42 -14.23 -0.91
C ARG A 17 14.80 -13.85 -2.35
N PRO A 18 15.50 -12.73 -2.55
CA PRO A 18 15.99 -12.36 -3.87
C PRO A 18 16.84 -13.51 -4.40
N ARG A 19 16.43 -14.09 -5.54
CA ARG A 19 17.29 -15.00 -6.29
C ARG A 19 18.48 -14.21 -6.83
N ASP A 20 19.59 -14.89 -7.06
CA ASP A 20 20.78 -14.26 -7.63
C ASP A 20 20.40 -13.55 -8.94
N ALA A 21 21.04 -12.41 -9.21
CA ALA A 21 20.73 -11.55 -10.36
C ALA A 21 20.91 -12.24 -11.73
N ASP A 22 21.52 -13.44 -11.76
CA ASP A 22 21.77 -14.26 -12.95
C ASP A 22 20.54 -15.07 -13.43
N ASP A 23 19.47 -15.19 -12.63
CA ASP A 23 18.23 -15.81 -13.10
C ASP A 23 17.46 -14.82 -13.99
N ASP A 24 17.37 -15.10 -15.29
CA ASP A 24 16.56 -14.36 -16.28
C ASP A 24 15.05 -14.59 -16.02
N ALA A 25 14.54 -14.01 -14.94
CA ALA A 25 13.19 -14.21 -14.46
C ALA A 25 12.63 -12.96 -13.77
N VAL A 26 11.30 -12.85 -13.76
CA VAL A 26 10.59 -11.83 -12.98
C VAL A 26 10.60 -12.22 -11.51
N GLN A 27 11.12 -11.34 -10.65
CA GLN A 27 11.09 -11.53 -9.20
C GLN A 27 9.79 -11.01 -8.60
N VAL A 28 9.09 -11.87 -7.85
CA VAL A 28 7.87 -11.50 -7.11
C VAL A 28 8.23 -11.39 -5.63
N LEU A 29 8.27 -10.17 -5.13
CA LEU A 29 8.71 -9.86 -3.76
C LEU A 29 7.63 -9.07 -3.02
N THR A 30 7.62 -9.20 -1.69
CA THR A 30 6.88 -8.25 -0.84
C THR A 30 7.61 -6.91 -0.80
N ILE A 31 6.91 -5.82 -0.50
CA ILE A 31 7.54 -4.48 -0.34
C ILE A 31 8.65 -4.51 0.72
N HIS A 32 8.44 -5.26 1.80
CA HIS A 32 9.44 -5.43 2.85
C HIS A 32 10.66 -6.22 2.36
N GLY A 33 10.45 -7.30 1.60
CA GLY A 33 11.53 -8.09 1.00
C GLY A 33 12.37 -7.31 -0.01
N ALA A 34 11.77 -6.32 -0.68
CA ALA A 34 12.47 -5.44 -1.61
C ALA A 34 13.28 -4.32 -0.94
N LYS A 35 13.22 -4.15 0.39
CA LYS A 35 13.90 -3.06 1.10
C LYS A 35 15.41 -3.20 0.95
N GLY A 36 16.07 -2.13 0.49
CA GLY A 36 17.52 -2.09 0.27
C GLY A 36 17.97 -2.62 -1.09
N LEU A 37 17.04 -3.13 -1.90
CA LEU A 37 17.28 -3.54 -3.28
C LEU A 37 16.82 -2.44 -4.24
N ASP A 38 17.29 -2.47 -5.47
CA ASP A 38 16.80 -1.62 -6.55
C ASP A 38 16.67 -2.41 -7.85
N PHE A 39 15.77 -1.95 -8.73
CA PHE A 39 15.44 -2.66 -9.97
C PHE A 39 15.25 -1.65 -11.10
N GLU A 40 15.63 -2.04 -12.32
CA GLU A 40 15.41 -1.22 -13.52
C GLU A 40 13.92 -0.88 -13.71
N HIS A 41 13.05 -1.87 -13.51
CA HIS A 41 11.61 -1.76 -13.68
C HIS A 41 10.90 -2.35 -12.46
N VAL A 42 9.96 -1.62 -11.87
CA VAL A 42 9.15 -2.08 -10.72
C VAL A 42 7.67 -1.99 -11.04
N TYR A 43 6.94 -3.07 -10.72
CA TYR A 43 5.49 -3.16 -10.89
C TYR A 43 4.84 -3.31 -9.51
N LEU A 44 4.18 -2.27 -9.03
CA LEU A 44 3.41 -2.30 -7.78
C LEU A 44 1.97 -2.66 -8.10
N LEU A 45 1.56 -3.84 -7.66
CA LEU A 45 0.25 -4.41 -7.97
C LEU A 45 -0.73 -4.24 -6.80
N GLN A 46 -2.02 -4.31 -7.11
CA GLN A 46 -3.11 -4.34 -6.13
C GLN A 46 -3.12 -3.17 -5.13
N LEU A 47 -2.71 -1.96 -5.56
CA LEU A 47 -2.61 -0.78 -4.69
C LEU A 47 -3.94 -0.39 -3.99
N HIS A 48 -5.07 -0.80 -4.56
CA HIS A 48 -6.43 -0.58 -4.03
C HIS A 48 -6.81 -1.50 -2.86
N LYS A 49 -6.03 -2.56 -2.60
CA LYS A 49 -6.32 -3.47 -1.50
C LYS A 49 -6.08 -2.78 -0.16
N ARG A 50 -6.99 -3.04 0.77
CA ARG A 50 -6.86 -2.63 2.17
C ARG A 50 -6.08 -3.70 2.93
N PRO A 51 -5.23 -3.32 3.89
CA PRO A 51 -4.62 -4.28 4.80
C PRO A 51 -5.71 -5.12 5.49
N PRO A 52 -5.47 -6.42 5.72
CA PRO A 52 -6.41 -7.26 6.46
C PRO A 52 -6.55 -6.74 7.89
N GLY A 53 -7.75 -6.28 8.27
CA GLY A 53 -7.98 -5.68 9.59
C GLY A 53 -9.32 -4.97 9.76
N GLY A 54 -10.39 -5.43 9.10
CA GLY A 54 -11.71 -4.81 9.25
C GLY A 54 -12.16 -4.77 10.71
N HIS A 55 -12.75 -3.64 11.10
CA HIS A 55 -13.33 -3.40 12.43
C HIS A 55 -14.63 -4.21 12.58
N ASP A 56 -14.50 -5.51 12.80
CA ASP A 56 -15.60 -6.32 13.30
C ASP A 56 -15.74 -6.02 14.80
N LEU A 57 -16.76 -5.25 15.17
CA LEU A 57 -16.99 -4.78 16.53
C LEU A 57 -17.25 -5.94 17.52
N ASP A 58 -17.74 -7.08 17.01
CA ASP A 58 -18.06 -8.25 17.82
C ASP A 58 -16.84 -9.15 18.05
N ARG A 59 -15.73 -8.89 17.34
CA ARG A 59 -14.54 -9.72 17.43
C ARG A 59 -13.71 -9.33 18.66
N PRO A 60 -13.34 -10.29 19.53
CA PRO A 60 -12.44 -10.03 20.64
C PRO A 60 -11.12 -9.44 20.15
N ARG A 61 -10.72 -8.31 20.73
CA ARG A 61 -9.49 -7.59 20.38
C ARG A 61 -8.71 -7.24 21.64
N LEU A 62 -7.40 -7.41 21.58
CA LEU A 62 -6.48 -7.14 22.68
C LEU A 62 -5.37 -6.24 22.14
N GLU A 63 -5.22 -5.07 22.76
CA GLU A 63 -4.15 -4.13 22.46
C GLU A 63 -3.19 -3.98 23.61
N ARG A 64 -1.90 -3.94 23.28
CA ARG A 64 -0.81 -3.85 24.25
C ARG A 64 0.25 -2.87 23.74
N ARG A 65 0.44 -1.78 24.48
CA ARG A 65 1.46 -0.77 24.13
C ARG A 65 1.97 -0.01 25.35
N GLY A 66 3.30 0.09 25.49
CA GLY A 66 3.93 0.87 26.55
C GLY A 66 3.52 0.44 27.97
N GLY A 67 3.36 -0.87 28.20
CA GLY A 67 2.91 -1.42 29.48
C GLY A 67 1.40 -1.37 29.73
N ARG A 68 0.63 -0.65 28.91
CA ARG A 68 -0.84 -0.65 28.95
C ARG A 68 -1.39 -1.87 28.22
N VAL A 69 -2.50 -2.40 28.73
CA VAL A 69 -3.27 -3.46 28.08
C VAL A 69 -4.73 -3.02 28.07
N ALA A 70 -5.34 -2.99 26.90
CA ALA A 70 -6.77 -2.75 26.72
C ALA A 70 -7.37 -3.88 25.88
N TYR A 71 -8.65 -4.16 26.09
CA TYR A 71 -9.34 -5.17 25.28
C TYR A 71 -10.77 -4.75 24.98
N ARG A 72 -11.33 -5.33 23.93
CA ARG A 72 -12.75 -5.30 23.60
C ARG A 72 -13.25 -6.73 23.52
N LEU A 73 -14.28 -7.05 24.31
CA LEU A 73 -14.87 -8.39 24.37
C LEU A 73 -16.39 -8.27 24.21
N PHE A 74 -16.96 -8.98 23.24
CA PHE A 74 -18.39 -8.91 22.91
C PHE A 74 -18.88 -7.45 22.72
N GLY A 75 -18.11 -6.63 21.99
CA GLY A 75 -18.41 -5.22 21.77
C GLY A 75 -18.15 -4.29 22.96
N ALA A 76 -17.78 -4.79 24.14
CA ALA A 76 -17.49 -3.96 25.32
C ALA A 76 -15.98 -3.64 25.44
N PRO A 77 -15.54 -2.38 25.24
CA PRO A 77 -14.16 -1.97 25.42
C PRO A 77 -13.82 -1.68 26.89
N THR A 78 -12.56 -1.89 27.28
CA THR A 78 -11.98 -1.28 28.48
C THR A 78 -11.78 0.22 28.30
N LEU A 79 -11.69 1.00 29.40
CA LEU A 79 -11.58 2.47 29.38
C LEU A 79 -10.52 3.03 28.40
N ASP A 80 -9.34 2.42 28.32
CA ASP A 80 -8.24 2.91 27.49
C ASP A 80 -8.24 2.37 26.05
N PHE A 81 -9.22 1.54 25.67
CA PHE A 81 -9.20 0.84 24.39
C PHE A 81 -9.24 1.79 23.20
N ASP A 82 -10.20 2.72 23.16
CA ASP A 82 -10.37 3.61 22.01
C ASP A 82 -9.17 4.55 21.84
N ARG A 83 -8.52 4.93 22.96
CA ARG A 83 -7.28 5.69 22.94
C ARG A 83 -6.13 4.88 22.35
N LEU A 84 -5.93 3.64 22.77
CA LEU A 84 -4.88 2.78 22.22
C LEU A 84 -5.14 2.46 20.74
N GLU A 85 -6.40 2.24 20.36
CA GLU A 85 -6.81 2.02 18.97
C GLU A 85 -6.48 3.23 18.10
N ALA A 86 -6.72 4.46 18.58
CA ALA A 86 -6.35 5.67 17.86
C ALA A 86 -4.82 5.84 17.73
N GLU A 87 -4.07 5.61 18.80
CA GLU A 87 -2.59 5.65 18.80
C GLU A 87 -2.00 4.62 17.81
N GLU A 88 -2.62 3.45 17.67
CA GLU A 88 -2.23 2.43 16.69
C GLU A 88 -2.59 2.80 15.25
N ALA A 89 -3.78 3.38 15.04
CA ALA A 89 -4.21 3.84 13.73
C ALA A 89 -3.26 4.91 13.18
N GLU A 90 -2.78 5.82 14.03
CA GLU A 90 -1.79 6.84 13.66
C GLU A 90 -0.45 6.22 13.23
N VAL A 91 0.06 5.26 14.01
CA VAL A 91 1.29 4.52 13.67
C VAL A 91 1.12 3.74 12.36
N ALA A 92 -0.02 3.07 12.18
CA ALA A 92 -0.31 2.33 10.96
C ALA A 92 -0.42 3.25 9.74
N ALA A 93 -0.94 4.47 9.91
CA ALA A 93 -0.99 5.47 8.85
C ALA A 93 0.41 5.94 8.44
N ALA A 94 1.27 6.25 9.42
CA ALA A 94 2.66 6.62 9.16
C ALA A 94 3.43 5.48 8.47
N GLU A 95 3.21 4.23 8.89
CA GLU A 95 3.83 3.07 8.25
C GLU A 95 3.35 2.88 6.80
N ARG A 96 2.07 3.11 6.51
CA ARG A 96 1.55 3.03 5.13
C ARG A 96 2.21 4.02 4.19
N VAL A 97 2.47 5.25 4.67
CA VAL A 97 3.23 6.26 3.92
C VAL A 97 4.65 5.78 3.66
N ARG A 98 5.33 5.23 4.68
CA ARG A 98 6.68 4.67 4.56
C ARG A 98 6.73 3.51 3.57
N LEU A 99 5.73 2.62 3.58
CA LEU A 99 5.64 1.50 2.66
C LEU A 99 5.51 1.96 1.22
N LEU A 100 4.62 2.93 0.94
CA LEU A 100 4.49 3.50 -0.40
C LEU A 100 5.82 4.12 -0.87
N TYR A 101 6.47 4.90 0.00
CA TYR A 101 7.76 5.51 -0.30
C TYR A 101 8.84 4.46 -0.63
N VAL A 102 9.00 3.44 0.21
CA VAL A 102 9.96 2.35 -0.03
C VAL A 102 9.67 1.70 -1.38
N ALA A 103 8.41 1.33 -1.64
CA ALA A 103 8.00 0.66 -2.87
C ALA A 103 8.27 1.49 -4.13
N MET A 104 7.90 2.78 -4.12
CA MET A 104 8.08 3.67 -5.28
C MET A 104 9.57 3.95 -5.57
N THR A 105 10.40 4.03 -4.54
CA THR A 105 11.84 4.32 -4.66
C THR A 105 12.70 3.12 -5.01
N ARG A 106 12.11 1.92 -5.21
CA ARG A 106 12.86 0.75 -5.70
C ARG A 106 13.14 0.83 -7.21
N ALA A 107 12.42 1.67 -7.96
CA ALA A 107 12.51 1.77 -9.41
C ALA A 107 13.61 2.73 -9.86
N LYS A 108 14.49 2.30 -10.78
CA LYS A 108 15.50 3.15 -11.43
C LYS A 108 15.00 3.84 -12.69
N ARG A 109 14.30 3.12 -13.58
CA ARG A 109 13.87 3.64 -14.89
C ARG A 109 12.36 3.69 -15.06
N ARG A 110 11.65 2.67 -14.60
CA ARG A 110 10.20 2.57 -14.78
C ARG A 110 9.49 2.10 -13.52
N LEU A 111 8.46 2.83 -13.14
CA LEU A 111 7.53 2.45 -12.11
C LEU A 111 6.14 2.27 -12.72
N VAL A 112 5.52 1.11 -12.50
CA VAL A 112 4.14 0.83 -12.91
C VAL A 112 3.29 0.67 -11.66
N LEU A 113 2.22 1.45 -11.58
CA LEU A 113 1.29 1.47 -10.45
C LEU A 113 -0.06 0.89 -10.89
N ALA A 114 -0.35 -0.33 -10.46
CA ALA A 114 -1.57 -1.04 -10.84
C ALA A 114 -2.54 -1.19 -9.65
N GLY A 115 -3.79 -0.82 -9.90
CA GLY A 115 -4.87 -0.95 -8.95
C GLY A 115 -6.21 -0.60 -9.58
N ASN A 116 -7.29 -0.80 -8.84
CA ASN A 116 -8.62 -0.36 -9.25
C ASN A 116 -8.76 1.13 -8.93
N TRP A 117 -8.27 1.98 -9.82
CA TRP A 117 -8.38 3.43 -9.71
C TRP A 117 -9.84 3.86 -9.76
N SER A 118 -10.26 4.74 -8.84
CA SER A 118 -11.46 5.53 -9.05
C SER A 118 -11.12 6.61 -10.08
N GLY A 119 -11.96 6.80 -11.11
CA GLY A 119 -11.72 7.82 -12.16
C GLY A 119 -11.71 9.26 -11.65
N SER A 120 -12.01 9.47 -10.36
CA SER A 120 -11.95 10.76 -9.68
C SER A 120 -11.42 10.55 -8.25
N PRO A 121 -10.11 10.32 -8.05
CA PRO A 121 -9.56 10.13 -6.73
C PRO A 121 -9.62 11.47 -5.96
N ARG A 122 -10.12 11.44 -4.72
CA ARG A 122 -10.14 12.62 -3.83
C ARG A 122 -9.05 12.48 -2.78
N PRO A 123 -8.19 13.49 -2.58
CA PRO A 123 -7.20 13.45 -1.51
C PRO A 123 -7.89 13.42 -0.15
N ALA A 124 -7.44 12.52 0.73
CA ALA A 124 -7.82 12.45 2.13
C ALA A 124 -6.60 12.73 3.03
N ALA A 125 -6.80 12.89 4.34
CA ALA A 125 -5.67 12.92 5.28
C ALA A 125 -4.97 11.53 5.32
N ALA A 126 -3.69 11.46 5.70
CA ALA A 126 -2.93 10.20 5.67
C ALA A 126 -3.55 9.12 6.56
N GLU A 127 -4.11 9.58 7.68
CA GLU A 127 -4.78 8.85 8.75
C GLU A 127 -6.10 8.26 8.26
N GLN A 128 -6.71 8.87 7.25
CA GLN A 128 -7.97 8.46 6.62
C GLN A 128 -7.75 7.56 5.40
N CYS A 129 -6.51 7.42 4.92
CA CYS A 129 -6.20 6.51 3.83
C CYS A 129 -6.26 5.06 4.32
N HIS A 130 -6.88 4.18 3.55
CA HIS A 130 -7.03 2.75 3.90
C HIS A 130 -6.24 1.82 2.97
N SER A 131 -5.68 2.36 1.89
CA SER A 131 -4.88 1.65 0.90
C SER A 131 -3.68 2.50 0.43
N LEU A 132 -2.75 1.87 -0.31
CA LEU A 132 -1.63 2.60 -0.94
C LEU A 132 -2.14 3.52 -2.06
N LEU A 133 -3.22 3.13 -2.72
CA LEU A 133 -3.86 3.93 -3.76
C LEU A 133 -4.44 5.24 -3.23
N ASP A 134 -5.05 5.22 -2.04
CA ASP A 134 -5.58 6.44 -1.40
C ASP A 134 -4.48 7.46 -1.12
N LEU A 135 -3.28 7.00 -0.80
CA LEU A 135 -2.12 7.86 -0.59
C LEU A 135 -1.63 8.50 -1.89
N LEU A 136 -1.71 7.78 -3.01
CA LEU A 136 -1.36 8.34 -4.32
C LEU A 136 -2.30 9.49 -4.72
N ALA A 137 -3.56 9.45 -4.30
CA ALA A 137 -4.51 10.56 -4.50
C ALA A 137 -4.07 11.86 -3.80
N ARG A 138 -3.15 11.78 -2.82
CA ARG A 138 -2.59 12.93 -2.09
C ARG A 138 -1.34 13.51 -2.76
N ARG A 139 -0.97 13.05 -3.96
CA ARG A 139 0.14 13.62 -4.75
C ARG A 139 0.03 15.14 -4.75
N ALA A 140 1.16 15.83 -4.56
CA ALA A 140 1.22 17.28 -4.65
C ALA A 140 0.62 17.75 -5.99
N PRO A 141 -0.05 18.91 -6.04
CA PRO A 141 -0.57 19.44 -7.28
C PRO A 141 0.60 19.67 -8.24
N THR A 142 0.54 18.97 -9.36
CA THR A 142 1.53 18.97 -10.44
C THR A 142 0.75 18.88 -11.74
N GLU A 143 1.22 19.53 -12.78
CA GLU A 143 0.62 19.43 -14.10
C GLU A 143 1.30 18.31 -14.90
N PRO A 144 0.56 17.33 -15.47
CA PRO A 144 -0.88 17.11 -15.35
C PRO A 144 -1.28 16.46 -14.01
N GLY A 145 -2.48 16.79 -13.53
CA GLY A 145 -3.09 16.15 -12.37
C GLY A 145 -3.53 14.71 -12.68
N LEU A 146 -3.85 13.93 -11.63
CA LEU A 146 -4.36 12.55 -11.82
C LEU A 146 -5.63 12.51 -12.67
N GLY A 147 -6.54 13.47 -12.49
CA GLY A 147 -7.76 13.58 -13.31
C GLY A 147 -7.47 13.76 -14.79
N ASP A 148 -6.53 14.65 -15.13
CA ASP A 148 -6.12 14.91 -16.52
C ASP A 148 -5.45 13.69 -17.15
N LEU A 149 -4.64 12.99 -16.35
CA LEU A 149 -3.99 11.75 -16.73
C LEU A 149 -5.01 10.64 -17.03
N PHE A 150 -6.10 10.53 -16.25
CA PHE A 150 -7.21 9.61 -16.53
C PHE A 150 -7.98 9.99 -17.78
N ALA A 151 -8.29 11.27 -17.97
CA ALA A 151 -9.05 11.75 -19.13
C ALA A 151 -8.27 11.55 -20.45
N GLY A 152 -6.93 11.54 -20.39
CA GLY A 152 -6.04 11.28 -21.52
C GLY A 152 -5.60 9.83 -21.68
N ALA A 153 -6.39 8.86 -21.21
CA ALA A 153 -6.02 7.44 -21.30
C ALA A 153 -5.59 7.05 -22.74
N GLY A 154 -4.49 6.31 -22.85
CA GLY A 154 -3.85 5.94 -24.13
C GLY A 154 -2.81 6.94 -24.64
N GLN A 155 -2.71 8.15 -24.07
CA GLN A 155 -1.71 9.15 -24.46
C GLN A 155 -0.61 9.29 -23.40
N ALA A 156 0.61 9.52 -23.86
CA ALA A 156 1.70 9.89 -22.97
C ALA A 156 1.64 11.39 -22.64
N ARG A 157 1.82 11.74 -21.38
CA ARG A 157 1.94 13.12 -20.91
C ARG A 157 3.25 13.30 -20.16
N HIS A 158 3.81 14.50 -20.19
CA HIS A 158 5.00 14.84 -19.41
C HIS A 158 4.61 15.83 -18.33
N ASP A 159 5.15 15.67 -17.12
CA ASP A 159 5.02 16.69 -16.09
C ASP A 159 6.14 17.74 -16.18
N THR A 160 6.11 18.72 -15.28
CA THR A 160 7.09 19.82 -15.21
C THR A 160 8.52 19.37 -14.94
N GLU A 161 8.72 18.16 -14.40
CA GLU A 161 10.03 17.55 -14.16
C GLU A 161 10.47 16.66 -15.34
N GLY A 162 9.67 16.61 -16.40
CA GLY A 162 9.92 15.80 -17.61
C GLY A 162 9.53 14.34 -17.46
N ILE A 163 8.94 13.93 -16.33
CA ILE A 163 8.53 12.53 -16.10
C ILE A 163 7.41 12.18 -17.07
N ARG A 164 7.58 11.08 -17.78
CA ARG A 164 6.59 10.57 -18.73
C ARG A 164 5.55 9.71 -18.00
N TRP A 165 4.31 10.18 -18.00
CA TRP A 165 3.14 9.49 -17.49
C TRP A 165 2.37 8.82 -18.63
N VAL A 166 1.93 7.58 -18.41
CA VAL A 166 1.09 6.84 -19.34
C VAL A 166 0.02 6.10 -18.56
N PHE A 167 -1.25 6.43 -18.81
CA PHE A 167 -2.37 5.59 -18.40
C PHE A 167 -2.74 4.73 -19.60
N PRO A 168 -2.46 3.41 -19.57
CA PRO A 168 -2.85 2.56 -20.67
C PRO A 168 -4.38 2.61 -20.76
N GLY A 169 -4.92 2.95 -21.94
CA GLY A 169 -6.35 2.97 -22.21
C GLY A 169 -6.93 1.56 -22.25
N LEU A 170 -6.79 0.84 -21.14
CA LEU A 170 -7.33 -0.48 -20.96
C LEU A 170 -8.85 -0.34 -20.84
N GLU A 171 -9.53 -0.51 -21.96
CA GLU A 171 -10.97 -0.68 -21.97
C GLU A 171 -11.33 -1.88 -21.10
N ARG A 172 -12.37 -1.76 -20.27
CA ARG A 172 -12.89 -2.93 -19.57
C ARG A 172 -13.45 -3.87 -20.64
N ALA A 173 -12.85 -5.04 -20.80
CA ALA A 173 -13.50 -6.12 -21.53
C ALA A 173 -14.82 -6.44 -20.81
N GLU A 174 -15.93 -6.37 -21.55
CA GLU A 174 -17.30 -6.66 -21.07
C GLU A 174 -17.45 -8.08 -20.53
#